data_AF-A0A915BW45-F1
#
_entry.id   AF-A0A915BW45-F1
#
_cell.length_a   1.000
_cell.length_b   1.000
_cell.length_c   1.000
_cell.angle_alpha   90.00
_cell.angle_beta   90.00
_cell.angle_gamma   90.00
#
_symmetry.space_group_name_H-M   'P 1'
#
loop_
_entity.id
_entity.type
_entity.pdbx_description
1 polymer ?
#
loop_
_entity_poly.entity_id
_entity_poly.type
_entity_poly.pdbx_seq_one_letter_code
_entity_poly.pdbx_strand_id
1 'polypeptide(L)'
;ALFQSFTVTSVQFPIMMASSTLASSFAPNLSGQLISRLISFAINMYLLRRINGDLLGVVNVSLTLFYTTTIFLVREPFRKTFLSNDVPLARVVNYLWLSPLICPLVALSLYSLIWIPLSTVPPPELVDSYEWALFTFGFAAWLEAVAEPFVIISLRLAMDAQYAVAQGLLVVTQRITVVVFLFFTPMPHIAIFCYAQVFASLFYLVICVLFVFRRTRLRSYHIVGISSFRATLPNLRERFSKKV
;
A
#
# COMPACT_ATOMS: atom_id res chain seq x y z
N ALA A 1 -4.53 31.65 58.70
CA ALA A 1 -3.07 31.66 58.45
C ALA A 1 -2.64 30.20 58.29
N LEU A 2 -2.53 29.72 57.04
CA LEU A 2 -1.26 29.40 56.32
C LEU A 2 -0.98 27.88 56.41
N PHE A 3 -1.25 27.08 55.38
CA PHE A 3 -0.47 26.81 54.14
C PHE A 3 0.60 25.70 54.30
N GLN A 4 0.44 24.64 53.47
CA GLN A 4 1.42 23.71 52.83
C GLN A 4 2.57 23.10 53.66
N SER A 5 2.86 21.79 53.60
CA SER A 5 3.47 21.09 52.45
C SER A 5 3.46 19.56 52.69
N PHE A 6 2.86 18.73 51.81
CA PHE A 6 3.51 17.91 50.77
C PHE A 6 4.76 17.11 51.19
N THR A 7 4.63 15.78 51.25
CA THR A 7 5.65 14.87 50.70
C THR A 7 5.02 13.53 50.32
N VAL A 8 5.07 13.28 49.01
CA VAL A 8 4.57 12.12 48.27
C VAL A 8 5.59 10.98 48.43
N THR A 9 5.18 9.83 48.95
CA THR A 9 5.92 8.57 48.82
C THR A 9 5.53 7.90 47.51
N SER A 10 6.24 8.27 46.45
CA SER A 10 6.14 7.63 45.14
C SER A 10 6.77 6.24 45.20
N VAL A 11 5.94 5.21 45.03
CA VAL A 11 6.35 3.86 44.66
C VAL A 11 7.00 3.93 43.28
N GLN A 12 8.32 3.80 43.25
CA GLN A 12 9.12 3.91 42.04
C GLN A 12 9.08 2.57 41.28
N PHE A 13 8.22 2.49 40.27
CA PHE A 13 8.25 1.48 39.22
C PHE A 13 9.64 1.45 38.55
N PRO A 14 10.23 0.28 38.26
CA PRO A 14 11.40 0.21 37.40
C PRO A 14 11.00 0.46 35.94
N ILE A 15 10.99 1.73 35.53
CA ILE A 15 11.00 2.16 34.14
C ILE A 15 12.46 2.43 33.77
N MET A 16 13.17 1.43 33.24
CA MET A 16 14.36 1.63 32.40
C MET A 16 14.87 0.29 31.88
N MET A 17 14.35 -0.16 30.74
CA MET A 17 14.97 -1.16 29.82
C MET A 17 14.13 -1.29 28.53
N ALA A 18 13.59 -0.19 27.99
CA ALA A 18 12.75 -0.20 26.77
C ALA A 18 13.26 0.71 25.63
N SER A 19 14.42 1.36 25.79
CA SER A 19 14.85 2.42 24.86
C SER A 19 15.77 1.93 23.72
N SER A 20 16.36 0.74 23.81
CA SER A 20 17.32 0.22 22.79
C SER A 20 16.72 -0.76 21.78
N THR A 21 15.58 -1.40 22.10
CA THR A 21 14.91 -2.40 21.24
C THR A 21 13.95 -1.80 20.22
N LEU A 22 13.31 -0.68 20.56
CA LEU A 22 12.44 0.04 19.62
C LEU A 22 13.28 0.71 18.53
N ALA A 23 14.31 1.48 18.91
CA ALA A 23 15.18 2.16 17.95
C ALA A 23 15.88 1.20 16.98
N SER A 24 16.35 0.04 17.45
CA SER A 24 17.00 -0.98 16.60
C SER A 24 16.04 -1.72 15.67
N SER A 25 14.75 -1.81 16.01
CA SER A 25 13.71 -2.39 15.14
C SER A 25 13.12 -1.37 14.15
N PHE A 26 13.07 -0.09 14.53
CA PHE A 26 12.64 1.00 13.64
C PHE A 26 13.74 1.44 12.68
N ALA A 27 15.01 1.44 13.09
CA ALA A 27 16.14 1.88 12.27
C ALA A 27 16.25 1.20 10.89
N PRO A 28 16.17 -0.14 10.75
CA PRO A 28 16.27 -0.79 9.44
C PRO A 28 15.04 -0.52 8.55
N ASN A 29 13.85 -0.44 9.15
CA ASN A 29 12.60 -0.17 8.44
C ASN A 29 12.50 1.26 7.94
N LEU A 30 12.95 2.20 8.77
CA LEU A 30 13.06 3.61 8.44
C LEU A 30 14.15 3.83 7.38
N SER A 31 15.31 3.19 7.55
CA SER A 31 16.45 3.32 6.63
C SER A 31 16.10 2.84 5.22
N GLY A 32 15.49 1.65 5.08
CA GLY A 32 15.09 1.13 3.77
C GLY A 32 14.05 2.01 3.06
N GLN A 33 13.08 2.54 3.81
CA GLN A 33 12.11 3.48 3.26
C GLN A 33 12.77 4.81 2.87
N LEU A 34 13.67 5.36 3.68
CA LEU A 34 14.40 6.58 3.35
C LEU A 34 15.25 6.43 2.09
N ILE A 35 15.99 5.32 1.97
CA ILE A 35 16.81 5.03 0.78
C ILE A 35 15.94 4.93 -0.46
N SER A 36 14.79 4.25 -0.38
CA SER A 36 13.84 4.15 -1.50
C SER A 36 13.34 5.53 -1.98
N ARG A 37 13.16 6.47 -1.04
CA ARG A 37 12.73 7.84 -1.31
C ARG A 37 13.85 8.68 -1.94
N LEU A 38 15.09 8.53 -1.47
CA LEU A 38 16.25 9.19 -2.06
C LEU A 38 16.51 8.73 -3.51
N ILE A 39 16.45 7.42 -3.76
CA ILE A 39 16.57 6.86 -5.11
C ILE A 39 15.46 7.41 -6.01
N SER A 40 14.22 7.43 -5.51
CA SER A 40 13.08 7.97 -6.25
C SER A 40 13.25 9.45 -6.57
N PHE A 41 13.79 10.23 -5.64
CA PHE A 41 14.08 11.64 -5.86
C PHE A 41 15.14 11.84 -6.95
N ALA A 42 16.25 11.10 -6.90
CA ALA A 42 17.30 11.16 -7.91
C ALA A 42 16.77 10.80 -9.31
N ILE A 43 15.95 9.75 -9.40
CA ILE A 43 15.32 9.36 -10.67
C ILE A 43 14.36 10.44 -11.18
N ASN A 44 13.52 11.00 -10.32
CA ASN A 44 12.62 12.09 -10.72
C ASN A 44 13.39 13.32 -11.22
N MET A 45 14.51 13.67 -10.58
CA MET A 45 15.39 14.76 -11.02
C MET A 45 16.05 14.47 -12.38
N TYR A 46 16.41 13.21 -12.65
CA TYR A 46 16.88 12.79 -13.96
C TYR A 46 15.78 12.88 -15.04
N LEU A 47 14.56 12.44 -14.73
CA LEU A 47 13.43 12.48 -15.67
C LEU A 47 13.08 13.92 -16.08
N LEU A 48 13.17 14.90 -15.16
CA LEU A 48 12.96 16.31 -15.47
C LEU A 48 13.91 16.87 -16.54
N ARG A 49 15.09 16.25 -16.72
CA ARG A 49 16.05 16.66 -17.75
C ARG A 49 15.80 16.00 -19.11
N ARG A 50 14.98 14.94 -19.17
CA ARG A 50 14.76 14.12 -20.38
C ARG A 50 13.33 14.22 -20.92
N ILE A 51 12.37 14.60 -20.09
CA ILE A 51 10.93 14.64 -20.39
C ILE A 51 10.40 16.05 -20.13
N ASN A 52 9.41 16.48 -20.91
CA ASN A 52 8.67 17.71 -20.67
C ASN A 52 8.17 17.80 -19.22
N GLY A 53 8.53 18.88 -18.53
CA GLY A 53 8.17 19.11 -17.13
C GLY A 53 6.65 19.11 -16.90
N ASP A 54 5.88 19.61 -17.87
CA ASP A 54 4.41 19.67 -17.79
C ASP A 54 3.80 18.26 -17.79
N LEU A 55 4.31 17.34 -18.61
CA LEU A 55 3.85 15.94 -18.62
C LEU A 55 4.15 15.25 -17.28
N LEU A 56 5.36 15.45 -16.76
CA LEU A 56 5.76 14.94 -15.45
C LEU A 56 4.87 15.52 -14.33
N GLY A 57 4.50 16.80 -14.43
CA GLY A 57 3.55 17.46 -13.56
C GLY A 57 2.19 16.78 -13.59
N VAL A 58 1.62 16.54 -14.78
CA VAL A 58 0.33 15.85 -14.92
C VAL A 58 0.37 14.44 -14.30
N VAL A 59 1.43 13.67 -14.55
CA VAL A 59 1.57 12.30 -14.02
C VAL A 59 1.77 12.28 -12.50
N ASN A 60 2.73 13.05 -11.97
CA ASN A 60 3.09 13.02 -10.55
C ASN A 60 2.11 13.82 -9.67
N VAL A 61 1.36 14.78 -10.22
CA VAL A 61 0.34 15.53 -9.48
C VAL A 61 -1.03 14.92 -9.72
N SER A 62 -1.56 14.98 -10.94
CA SER A 62 -2.95 14.57 -11.19
C SER A 62 -3.14 13.06 -11.10
N LEU A 63 -2.47 12.28 -11.95
CA LEU A 63 -2.67 10.82 -11.99
C LEU A 63 -2.27 10.15 -10.67
N THR A 64 -1.18 10.61 -10.06
CA THR A 64 -0.73 10.10 -8.75
C THR A 64 -1.69 10.50 -7.62
N LEU A 65 -2.28 11.68 -7.64
CA LEU A 65 -3.30 12.06 -6.65
C LEU A 65 -4.53 11.17 -6.78
N PHE A 66 -5.06 10.98 -8.00
CA PHE A 66 -6.19 10.07 -8.25
C PHE A 66 -5.91 8.66 -7.70
N TYR A 67 -4.73 8.13 -8.02
CA TYR A 67 -4.28 6.83 -7.56
C TYR A 67 -4.15 6.74 -6.03
N THR A 68 -3.47 7.70 -5.39
CA THR A 68 -3.25 7.67 -3.94
C THR A 68 -4.55 7.86 -3.17
N THR A 69 -5.45 8.74 -3.62
CA THR A 69 -6.79 8.94 -3.04
C THR A 69 -7.65 7.68 -3.16
N THR A 70 -7.66 7.02 -4.32
CA THR A 70 -8.41 5.77 -4.53
C THR A 70 -7.95 4.69 -3.55
N ILE A 71 -6.65 4.47 -3.47
CA ILE A 71 -6.06 3.48 -2.55
C ILE A 71 -6.34 3.84 -1.10
N PHE A 72 -6.21 5.10 -0.73
CA PHE A 72 -6.46 5.57 0.63
C PHE A 72 -7.89 5.26 1.08
N LEU A 73 -8.89 5.64 0.27
CA LEU A 73 -10.29 5.37 0.59
C LEU A 73 -10.61 3.89 0.68
N VAL A 74 -9.96 3.06 -0.14
CA VAL A 74 -10.20 1.62 -0.18
C VAL A 74 -9.45 0.86 0.91
N ARG A 75 -8.27 1.30 1.34
CA ARG A 75 -7.41 0.55 2.27
C ARG A 75 -7.52 1.01 3.72
N GLU A 76 -7.58 2.31 3.96
CA GLU A 76 -7.59 2.86 5.32
C GLU A 76 -8.72 2.37 6.21
N PRO A 77 -10.00 2.34 5.77
CA PRO A 77 -11.08 1.88 6.64
C PRO A 77 -10.89 0.42 7.03
N PHE A 78 -10.43 -0.42 6.10
CA PHE A 78 -10.16 -1.83 6.37
C PHE A 78 -9.01 -1.99 7.35
N ARG A 79 -7.88 -1.29 7.15
CA ARG A 79 -6.75 -1.36 8.09
C ARG A 79 -7.17 -0.95 9.51
N LYS A 80 -7.87 0.18 9.66
CA LYS A 80 -8.30 0.67 10.99
C LYS A 80 -9.26 -0.32 11.66
N THR A 81 -10.29 -0.79 10.96
CA THR A 81 -11.28 -1.71 11.53
C THR A 81 -10.70 -3.09 11.84
N PHE A 82 -9.80 -3.61 11.00
CA PHE A 82 -9.27 -4.97 11.13
C PHE A 82 -7.93 -5.06 11.84
N LEU A 83 -7.27 -3.96 12.20
CA LEU A 83 -6.12 -3.97 13.13
C LEU A 83 -6.54 -3.61 14.56
N SER A 84 -7.60 -2.80 14.74
CA SER A 84 -8.03 -2.32 16.06
C SER A 84 -8.92 -3.30 16.85
N ASN A 85 -9.56 -4.28 16.20
CA ASN A 85 -10.53 -5.17 16.85
C ASN A 85 -9.99 -6.59 16.98
N ASP A 86 -10.26 -7.29 18.09
CA ASP A 86 -9.92 -8.72 18.29
C ASP A 86 -10.88 -9.67 17.54
N VAL A 87 -11.07 -9.43 16.25
CA VAL A 87 -11.90 -10.27 15.39
C VAL A 87 -11.09 -11.51 14.95
N PRO A 88 -11.66 -12.72 15.00
CA PRO A 88 -10.97 -13.92 14.55
C PRO A 88 -10.57 -13.80 13.07
N LEU A 89 -9.33 -14.19 12.75
CA LEU A 89 -8.67 -13.96 11.46
C LEU A 89 -9.47 -14.54 10.26
N ALA A 90 -10.19 -15.66 10.46
CA ALA A 90 -11.05 -16.25 9.43
C ALA A 90 -12.22 -15.33 9.01
N ARG A 91 -12.78 -14.57 9.95
CA ARG A 91 -13.84 -13.60 9.66
C ARG A 91 -13.27 -12.36 8.98
N VAL A 92 -12.10 -11.92 9.42
CA VAL A 92 -11.34 -10.80 8.84
C VAL A 92 -11.10 -11.06 7.34
N VAL A 93 -10.54 -12.21 6.98
CA VAL A 93 -10.28 -12.59 5.57
C VAL A 93 -11.52 -12.43 4.69
N ASN A 94 -12.67 -12.97 5.09
CA ASN A 94 -13.90 -12.88 4.29
C ASN A 94 -14.35 -11.43 4.02
N TYR A 95 -14.18 -10.52 4.98
CA TYR A 95 -14.49 -9.11 4.77
C TYR A 95 -13.40 -8.34 4.01
N LEU A 96 -12.14 -8.74 4.12
CA LEU A 96 -11.06 -8.12 3.35
C LEU A 96 -11.19 -8.38 1.86
N TRP A 97 -11.72 -9.53 1.45
CA TRP A 97 -11.99 -9.83 0.05
C TRP A 97 -13.07 -8.92 -0.59
N LEU A 98 -13.85 -8.16 0.20
CA LEU A 98 -14.69 -7.08 -0.34
C LEU A 98 -13.88 -5.85 -0.77
N SER A 99 -12.68 -5.62 -0.23
CA SER A 99 -11.84 -4.46 -0.57
C SER A 99 -11.55 -4.36 -2.09
N PRO A 100 -11.03 -5.41 -2.76
CA PRO A 100 -10.81 -5.36 -4.21
C PRO A 100 -12.11 -5.29 -5.03
N LEU A 101 -13.25 -5.70 -4.47
CA LEU A 101 -14.55 -5.60 -5.13
C LEU A 101 -15.11 -4.16 -5.08
N ILE A 102 -14.88 -3.45 -3.98
CA ILE A 102 -15.32 -2.06 -3.78
C ILE A 102 -14.40 -1.08 -4.52
N CYS A 103 -13.12 -1.43 -4.70
CA CYS A 103 -12.13 -0.58 -5.36
C CYS A 103 -12.58 0.01 -6.73
N PRO A 104 -13.07 -0.77 -7.71
CA PRO A 104 -13.52 -0.21 -8.98
C PRO A 104 -14.72 0.73 -8.83
N LEU A 105 -15.61 0.49 -7.86
CA LEU A 105 -16.74 1.39 -7.58
C LEU A 105 -16.27 2.73 -7.02
N VAL A 106 -15.27 2.71 -6.13
CA VAL A 106 -14.65 3.93 -5.58
C VAL A 106 -13.86 4.67 -6.67
N ALA A 107 -13.11 3.95 -7.51
CA ALA A 107 -12.37 4.57 -8.60
C ALA A 107 -13.32 5.26 -9.60
N LEU A 108 -14.44 4.60 -9.96
CA LEU A 108 -15.44 5.17 -10.87
C LEU A 108 -16.18 6.36 -10.26
N SER A 109 -16.51 6.30 -8.97
CA SER A 109 -17.16 7.42 -8.28
C SER A 109 -16.22 8.61 -8.14
N LEU A 110 -14.95 8.40 -7.79
CA LEU A 110 -13.94 9.46 -7.75
C LEU A 110 -13.71 10.09 -9.13
N TYR A 111 -13.63 9.27 -10.18
CA TYR A 111 -13.48 9.74 -11.55
C TYR A 111 -14.65 10.66 -11.93
N SER A 112 -15.88 10.20 -11.70
CA SER A 112 -17.10 10.91 -12.12
C SER A 112 -17.40 12.15 -11.28
N LEU A 113 -17.19 12.09 -9.96
CA LEU A 113 -17.61 13.14 -9.02
C LEU A 113 -16.54 14.21 -8.77
N ILE A 114 -15.26 13.85 -8.89
CA ILE A 114 -14.16 14.75 -8.55
C ILE A 114 -13.37 15.09 -9.80
N TRP A 115 -12.93 14.08 -10.57
CA TRP A 115 -11.99 14.32 -11.66
C TRP A 115 -12.62 15.00 -12.87
N ILE A 116 -13.80 14.57 -13.31
CA ILE A 116 -14.51 15.24 -14.42
C ILE A 116 -14.80 16.73 -14.13
N PRO A 117 -15.40 17.13 -12.98
CA PRO A 117 -15.74 18.52 -12.75
C PRO A 117 -14.57 19.40 -12.28
N LEU A 118 -13.54 18.83 -11.64
CA LEU A 118 -12.46 19.61 -11.00
C LEU A 118 -11.14 19.59 -11.79
N SER A 119 -10.87 18.55 -12.58
CA SER A 119 -9.63 18.45 -13.36
C SER A 119 -9.78 19.22 -14.67
N THR A 120 -8.91 20.20 -14.90
CA THR A 120 -8.70 20.73 -16.24
C THR A 120 -8.08 19.63 -17.11
N VAL A 121 -8.70 19.35 -18.26
CA VAL A 121 -8.18 18.37 -19.22
C VAL A 121 -6.91 18.95 -19.85
N PRO A 122 -5.74 18.30 -19.72
CA PRO A 122 -4.52 18.79 -20.34
C PRO A 122 -4.67 18.77 -21.88
N PRO A 123 -4.00 19.69 -22.60
CA PRO A 123 -4.08 19.73 -24.05
C PRO A 123 -3.61 18.40 -24.65
N PRO A 124 -4.28 17.91 -25.72
CA PRO A 124 -3.99 16.61 -26.32
C PRO A 124 -2.57 16.51 -26.90
N GLU A 125 -1.94 17.65 -27.21
CA GLU A 125 -0.52 17.73 -27.61
C GLU A 125 0.45 17.26 -26.51
N LEU A 126 0.04 17.39 -25.25
CA LEU A 126 0.83 16.98 -24.09
C LEU A 126 0.52 15.53 -23.69
N VAL A 127 -0.74 15.11 -23.84
CA VAL A 127 -1.25 13.82 -23.42
C VAL A 127 -2.22 13.26 -24.46
N ASP A 128 -1.75 12.30 -25.26
CA ASP A 128 -2.54 11.68 -26.34
C ASP A 128 -3.85 11.04 -25.85
N SER A 129 -3.90 10.52 -24.62
CA SER A 129 -5.09 9.85 -24.06
C SER A 129 -5.12 9.92 -22.53
N TYR A 130 -5.65 11.02 -21.99
CA TYR A 130 -5.73 11.24 -20.55
C TYR A 130 -6.68 10.26 -19.84
N GLU A 131 -7.80 9.91 -20.48
CA GLU A 131 -8.76 8.93 -19.96
C GLU A 131 -8.14 7.53 -19.82
N TRP A 132 -7.34 7.11 -20.80
CA TRP A 132 -6.63 5.84 -20.76
C TRP A 132 -5.58 5.81 -19.64
N ALA A 133 -4.89 6.94 -19.41
CA ALA A 133 -3.95 7.08 -18.30
C ALA A 133 -4.67 7.00 -16.94
N LEU A 134 -5.84 7.62 -16.80
CA LEU A 134 -6.66 7.51 -15.59
C LEU A 134 -7.15 6.07 -15.35
N PHE A 135 -7.61 5.39 -16.40
CA PHE A 135 -8.04 4.00 -16.31
C PHE A 135 -6.90 3.07 -15.88
N THR A 136 -5.71 3.21 -16.48
CA THR A 136 -4.54 2.38 -16.13
C THR A 136 -4.04 2.63 -14.71
N PHE A 137 -4.04 3.88 -14.24
CA PHE A 137 -3.74 4.18 -12.83
C PHE A 137 -4.81 3.65 -11.87
N GLY A 138 -6.10 3.69 -12.25
CA GLY A 138 -7.19 3.04 -11.51
C GLY A 138 -7.04 1.52 -11.46
N PHE A 139 -6.62 0.89 -12.56
CA PHE A 139 -6.33 -0.55 -12.62
C PHE A 139 -5.13 -0.92 -11.75
N ALA A 140 -4.07 -0.11 -11.74
CA ALA A 140 -2.96 -0.29 -10.82
C ALA A 140 -3.41 -0.20 -9.35
N ALA A 141 -4.26 0.79 -9.02
CA ALA A 141 -4.87 0.89 -7.69
C ALA A 141 -5.71 -0.35 -7.32
N TRP A 142 -6.39 -0.96 -8.30
CA TRP A 142 -7.12 -2.20 -8.09
C TRP A 142 -6.21 -3.39 -7.80
N LEU A 143 -5.12 -3.59 -8.55
CA LEU A 143 -4.12 -4.63 -8.26
C LEU A 143 -3.56 -4.49 -6.84
N GLU A 144 -3.35 -3.25 -6.42
CA GLU A 144 -2.93 -2.89 -5.08
C GLU A 144 -3.99 -3.21 -4.03
N ALA A 145 -5.27 -2.95 -4.30
CA ALA A 145 -6.37 -3.38 -3.42
C ALA A 145 -6.45 -4.92 -3.30
N VAL A 146 -6.11 -5.67 -4.36
CA VAL A 146 -6.02 -7.15 -4.30
C VAL A 146 -4.84 -7.62 -3.45
N ALA A 147 -3.75 -6.84 -3.37
CA ALA A 147 -2.62 -7.16 -2.50
C ALA A 147 -2.92 -6.92 -1.00
N GLU A 148 -3.90 -6.08 -0.70
CA GLU A 148 -4.22 -5.62 0.66
C GLU A 148 -4.62 -6.74 1.64
N PRO A 149 -5.48 -7.72 1.27
CA PRO A 149 -5.74 -8.91 2.08
C PRO A 149 -4.47 -9.60 2.59
N PHE A 150 -3.48 -9.78 1.72
CA PHE A 150 -2.22 -10.43 2.05
C PHE A 150 -1.39 -9.59 3.02
N VAL A 151 -1.39 -8.27 2.83
CA VAL A 151 -0.70 -7.32 3.72
C VAL A 151 -1.25 -7.36 5.13
N ILE A 152 -2.57 -7.28 5.31
CA ILE A 152 -3.18 -7.24 6.65
C ILE A 152 -2.94 -8.57 7.39
N ILE A 153 -2.96 -9.70 6.68
CA ILE A 153 -2.58 -11.00 7.26
C ILE A 153 -1.11 -10.97 7.71
N SER A 154 -0.20 -10.44 6.89
CA SER A 154 1.21 -10.30 7.27
C SER A 154 1.40 -9.39 8.50
N LEU A 155 0.69 -8.27 8.60
CA LEU A 155 0.75 -7.37 9.76
C LEU A 155 0.23 -8.05 11.03
N ARG A 156 -0.87 -8.81 10.95
CA ARG A 156 -1.39 -9.63 12.06
C ARG A 156 -0.40 -10.71 12.52
N LEU A 157 0.53 -11.13 11.67
CA LEU A 157 1.62 -12.06 11.98
C LEU A 157 2.91 -11.37 12.45
N ALA A 158 2.85 -10.07 12.81
CA ALA A 158 3.98 -9.24 13.24
C ALA A 158 5.12 -9.19 12.19
N MET A 159 4.76 -9.08 10.90
CA MET A 159 5.70 -8.96 9.77
C MET A 159 5.92 -7.52 9.31
N ASP A 160 5.89 -6.55 10.24
CA ASP A 160 5.90 -5.12 9.92
C ASP A 160 7.13 -4.72 9.09
N ALA A 161 8.28 -5.36 9.36
CA ALA A 161 9.51 -5.09 8.63
C ALA A 161 9.47 -5.53 7.16
N GLN A 162 8.89 -6.71 6.90
CA GLN A 162 8.78 -7.25 5.55
C GLN A 162 7.78 -6.44 4.72
N TYR A 163 6.73 -5.94 5.37
CA TYR A 163 5.78 -5.01 4.75
C TYR A 163 6.44 -3.67 4.39
N ALA A 164 7.21 -3.07 5.30
CA ALA A 164 7.97 -1.84 5.03
C ALA A 164 8.92 -1.99 3.82
N VAL A 165 9.60 -3.14 3.73
CA VAL A 165 10.45 -3.47 2.57
C VAL A 165 9.62 -3.62 1.30
N ALA A 166 8.48 -4.33 1.33
CA ALA A 166 7.62 -4.49 0.16
C ALA A 166 7.10 -3.15 -0.38
N GLN A 167 6.72 -2.23 0.52
CA GLN A 167 6.30 -0.87 0.16
C GLN A 167 7.45 -0.05 -0.44
N GLY A 168 8.66 -0.14 0.11
CA GLY A 168 9.84 0.49 -0.49
C GLY A 168 10.15 -0.08 -1.88
N LEU A 169 10.06 -1.40 -2.05
CA LEU A 169 10.28 -2.09 -3.32
C LEU A 169 9.25 -1.69 -4.39
N LEU A 170 7.99 -1.50 -4.03
CA LEU A 170 6.96 -1.00 -4.95
C LEU A 170 7.40 0.33 -5.58
N VAL A 171 7.77 1.31 -4.74
CA VAL A 171 8.17 2.65 -5.20
C VAL A 171 9.45 2.57 -6.05
N VAL A 172 10.45 1.80 -5.61
CA VAL A 172 11.70 1.64 -6.36
C VAL A 172 11.46 0.96 -7.70
N THR A 173 10.67 -0.12 -7.72
CA THR A 173 10.36 -0.87 -8.93
C THR A 173 9.63 0.02 -9.94
N GLN A 174 8.66 0.83 -9.48
CA GLN A 174 7.98 1.81 -10.31
C GLN A 174 8.97 2.75 -11.00
N ARG A 175 9.89 3.37 -10.24
CA ARG A 175 10.83 4.35 -10.78
C ARG A 175 11.88 3.71 -11.70
N ILE A 176 12.40 2.54 -11.35
CA ILE A 176 13.34 1.80 -12.21
C ILE A 176 12.65 1.39 -13.52
N THR A 177 11.42 0.89 -13.44
CA THR A 177 10.67 0.42 -14.62
C THR A 177 10.40 1.56 -15.61
N VAL A 178 10.08 2.77 -15.12
CA VAL A 178 9.98 3.96 -15.98
C VAL A 178 11.29 4.21 -16.72
N VAL A 179 12.42 4.23 -16.00
CA VAL A 179 13.74 4.50 -16.61
C VAL A 179 14.08 3.43 -17.65
N VAL A 180 13.87 2.16 -17.32
CA VAL A 180 14.11 1.03 -18.24
C VAL A 180 13.27 1.20 -19.50
N PHE A 181 11.95 1.37 -19.40
CA PHE A 181 11.11 1.54 -20.58
C PHE A 181 11.47 2.77 -21.43
N LEU A 182 11.93 3.85 -20.79
CA LEU A 182 12.37 5.05 -21.50
C LEU A 182 13.64 4.83 -22.34
N PHE A 183 14.49 3.86 -21.97
CA PHE A 183 15.66 3.49 -22.77
C PHE A 183 15.36 2.41 -23.82
N PHE A 184 14.45 1.47 -23.53
CA PHE A 184 14.20 0.31 -24.39
C PHE A 184 13.06 0.50 -25.39
N THR A 185 12.16 1.46 -25.19
CA THR A 185 10.96 1.60 -26.03
C THR A 185 10.78 3.03 -26.54
N PRO A 186 10.49 3.23 -27.84
CA PRO A 186 10.17 4.54 -28.41
C PRO A 186 8.68 4.92 -28.23
N MET A 187 8.04 4.45 -27.16
CA MET A 187 6.62 4.71 -26.90
C MET A 187 6.39 6.13 -26.36
N PRO A 188 5.17 6.69 -26.49
CA PRO A 188 4.85 7.97 -25.88
C PRO A 188 5.10 7.92 -24.37
N HIS A 189 5.70 8.97 -23.83
CA HIS A 189 6.17 9.01 -22.45
C HIS A 189 5.06 8.70 -21.44
N ILE A 190 3.82 9.13 -21.68
CA ILE A 190 2.70 8.83 -20.76
C ILE A 190 2.38 7.33 -20.70
N ALA A 191 2.45 6.62 -21.83
CA ALA A 191 2.20 5.19 -21.88
C ALA A 191 3.27 4.45 -21.07
N ILE A 192 4.53 4.89 -21.15
CA ILE A 192 5.64 4.35 -20.34
C ILE A 192 5.33 4.46 -18.84
N PHE A 193 4.87 5.63 -18.38
CA PHE A 193 4.48 5.81 -16.98
C PHE A 193 3.32 4.88 -16.56
N CYS A 194 2.31 4.73 -17.42
CA CYS A 194 1.17 3.86 -17.15
C CYS A 194 1.57 2.39 -17.05
N TYR A 195 2.35 1.88 -18.01
CA TYR A 195 2.84 0.49 -17.98
C TYR A 195 3.77 0.24 -16.80
N ALA A 196 4.66 1.19 -16.47
CA ALA A 196 5.52 1.10 -15.31
C ALA A 196 4.72 1.05 -14.00
N GLN A 197 3.65 1.83 -13.90
CA GLN A 197 2.75 1.82 -12.75
C GLN A 197 2.09 0.45 -12.56
N VAL A 198 1.48 -0.09 -13.62
CA VAL A 198 0.81 -1.39 -13.58
C VAL A 198 1.81 -2.52 -13.28
N PHE A 199 3.00 -2.49 -13.91
CA PHE A 199 4.04 -3.48 -13.67
C PHE A 199 4.53 -3.48 -12.22
N ALA A 200 4.75 -2.30 -11.65
CA ALA A 200 5.17 -2.16 -10.25
C ALA A 200 4.10 -2.68 -9.27
N SER A 201 2.83 -2.33 -9.49
CA SER A 201 1.72 -2.83 -8.65
C SER A 201 1.53 -4.34 -8.79
N LEU A 202 1.72 -4.92 -9.99
CA LEU A 202 1.70 -6.36 -10.20
C LEU A 202 2.87 -7.05 -9.49
N PHE A 203 4.08 -6.51 -9.61
CA PHE A 203 5.26 -7.03 -8.93
C PHE A 203 5.09 -7.00 -7.40
N TYR A 204 4.54 -5.91 -6.88
CA TYR A 204 4.19 -5.79 -5.46
C TYR A 204 3.17 -6.85 -5.02
N LEU A 205 2.10 -7.07 -5.78
CA LEU A 205 1.13 -8.13 -5.52
C LEU A 205 1.81 -9.50 -5.42
N VAL A 206 2.68 -9.83 -6.40
CA VAL A 206 3.43 -11.09 -6.42
C VAL A 206 4.32 -11.21 -5.18
N ILE A 207 5.05 -10.16 -4.79
CA ILE A 207 5.88 -10.16 -3.59
C ILE A 207 5.04 -10.42 -2.33
N CYS A 208 3.89 -9.74 -2.18
CA CYS A 208 3.00 -9.93 -1.04
C CYS A 208 2.50 -11.38 -0.95
N VAL A 209 2.06 -11.95 -2.07
CA VAL A 209 1.63 -13.34 -2.15
C VAL A 209 2.77 -14.29 -1.81
N LEU A 210 3.97 -14.06 -2.34
CA LEU A 210 5.16 -14.89 -2.07
C LEU A 210 5.59 -14.82 -0.60
N PHE A 211 5.54 -13.64 0.04
CA PHE A 211 5.88 -13.52 1.46
C PHE A 211 4.91 -14.31 2.33
N VAL A 212 3.60 -14.16 2.09
CA VAL A 212 2.60 -14.97 2.79
C VAL A 212 2.84 -16.45 2.49
N PHE A 213 3.01 -16.84 1.23
CA PHE A 213 3.22 -18.23 0.83
C PHE A 213 4.47 -18.87 1.48
N ARG A 214 5.62 -18.18 1.46
CA ARG A 214 6.85 -18.68 2.08
C ARG A 214 6.67 -18.86 3.59
N ARG A 215 6.01 -17.90 4.25
CA ARG A 215 5.73 -18.00 5.70
C ARG A 215 4.73 -19.12 6.01
N THR A 216 3.72 -19.32 5.16
CA THR A 216 2.81 -20.47 5.27
C THR A 216 3.54 -21.80 5.14
N ARG A 217 4.56 -21.90 4.27
CA ARG A 217 5.38 -23.12 4.11
C ARG A 217 6.32 -23.40 5.29
N LEU A 218 6.80 -22.36 5.98
CA LEU A 218 7.83 -22.47 7.02
C LEU A 218 7.29 -22.86 8.42
N ARG A 219 5.98 -23.17 8.55
CA ARG A 219 5.34 -23.79 9.73
C ARG A 219 5.39 -22.94 11.01
N SER A 220 4.36 -22.13 11.24
CA SER A 220 3.92 -21.70 12.58
C SER A 220 2.44 -21.31 12.55
N TYR A 221 1.55 -22.30 12.43
CA TYR A 221 0.10 -22.12 12.29
C TYR A 221 -0.69 -22.40 13.57
N HIS A 222 -0.04 -22.90 14.61
CA HIS A 222 -0.73 -23.31 15.82
C HIS A 222 -1.18 -22.14 16.71
N ILE A 223 -0.72 -20.91 16.41
CA ILE A 223 -0.93 -19.74 17.27
C ILE A 223 -2.14 -18.88 16.81
N VAL A 224 -2.64 -19.04 15.57
CA VAL A 224 -3.64 -18.09 14.99
C VAL A 224 -4.85 -18.77 14.31
N GLY A 225 -5.00 -20.11 14.42
CA GLY A 225 -6.23 -20.79 13.96
C GLY A 225 -6.45 -20.83 12.44
N ILE A 226 -5.44 -20.49 11.62
CA ILE A 226 -5.45 -20.70 10.17
C ILE A 226 -4.68 -21.99 9.89
N SER A 227 -5.35 -23.01 9.34
CA SER A 227 -4.75 -24.33 9.10
C SER A 227 -4.04 -24.46 7.74
N SER A 228 -4.24 -23.53 6.80
CA SER A 228 -3.68 -23.65 5.44
C SER A 228 -3.62 -22.31 4.69
N PHE A 229 -2.75 -22.20 3.68
CA PHE A 229 -2.77 -21.12 2.68
C PHE A 229 -4.15 -20.98 2.02
N ARG A 230 -4.93 -22.06 1.90
CA ARG A 230 -6.32 -21.99 1.40
C ARG A 230 -7.27 -21.20 2.31
N ALA A 231 -6.93 -20.98 3.58
CA ALA A 231 -7.73 -20.16 4.49
C ALA A 231 -7.44 -18.66 4.37
N THR A 232 -6.50 -18.24 3.52
CA THR A 232 -6.39 -16.83 3.08
C THR A 232 -7.34 -16.52 1.91
N LEU A 233 -7.94 -17.54 1.29
CA LEU A 233 -9.03 -17.42 0.33
C LEU A 233 -10.37 -17.48 1.07
N PRO A 234 -11.43 -16.83 0.53
CA PRO A 234 -12.72 -16.81 1.19
C PRO A 234 -13.31 -18.22 1.23
N ASN A 235 -13.47 -18.77 2.43
CA ASN A 235 -14.17 -20.03 2.65
C ASN A 235 -15.65 -19.73 2.89
N LEU A 236 -16.47 -19.90 1.84
CA LEU A 236 -17.94 -19.73 1.91
C LEU A 236 -18.63 -20.77 2.81
N ARG A 237 -17.94 -21.83 3.22
CA ARG A 237 -18.55 -23.06 3.78
C ARG A 237 -18.85 -23.01 5.28
N GLU A 238 -18.16 -22.18 6.07
CA GLU A 238 -18.39 -22.15 7.53
C GLU A 238 -19.63 -21.35 7.97
N ARG A 239 -20.27 -20.60 7.05
CA ARG A 239 -21.41 -19.75 7.39
C ARG A 239 -22.72 -20.52 7.63
N PHE A 240 -22.80 -21.78 7.21
CA PHE A 240 -24.03 -22.58 7.30
C PHE A 240 -24.09 -23.55 8.49
N SER A 241 -23.01 -23.74 9.26
CA SER A 241 -22.99 -24.73 10.35
C SER A 241 -23.32 -24.17 11.75
N LYS A 242 -23.58 -22.86 11.89
CA LYS A 242 -23.96 -22.24 13.19
C LYS A 242 -25.39 -21.67 13.20
N LYS A 243 -26.31 -22.39 12.56
CA LYS A 243 -27.75 -22.24 12.79
C LYS A 243 -28.42 -23.62 12.86
N VAL A 244 -28.21 -24.32 13.97
CA VAL A 244 -29.18 -25.21 14.60
C VAL A 244 -29.02 -25.04 16.10
#